data_AF-A0A6H1FQD8-F1
#
_entry.id   AF-A0A6H1FQD8-F1
#
_cell.length_a   1.000
_cell.length_b   1.000
_cell.length_c   1.000
_cell.angle_alpha   90.00
_cell.angle_beta   90.00
_cell.angle_gamma   90.00
#
_symmetry.space_group_name_H-M   'P 1'
#
loop_
_entity.id
_entity.type
_entity.pdbx_description
1 polymer ?
#
loop_
_entity_poly.entity_id
_entity_poly.type
_entity_poly.pdbx_seq_one_letter_code
_entity_poly.pdbx_strand_id
1 'polypeptide(L)'
;MNEITFAGNKALYLILMLSALPIAVATIVGLLVGLFQTVTQLQEQTLPFGLKLLSVALCLFLVAGWYGDVLINFAREVIRMAMAR
;
A
#
# COMPACT_ATOMS: atom_id res chain seq x y z
N MET A 1 4.31 22.53 19.57
CA MET A 1 3.96 22.53 18.13
C MET A 1 4.89 21.65 17.30
N ASN A 2 6.21 21.66 17.52
CA ASN A 2 7.18 20.89 16.73
C ASN A 2 6.96 19.36 16.73
N GLU A 3 6.49 18.78 17.84
CA GLU A 3 6.27 17.32 17.90
C GLU A 3 5.02 16.88 17.12
N ILE A 4 3.99 17.72 17.10
CA ILE A 4 2.75 17.46 16.35
C ILE A 4 3.05 17.54 14.85
N THR A 5 3.82 18.54 14.42
CA THR A 5 4.24 18.65 13.02
C THR A 5 5.19 17.52 12.60
N PHE A 6 6.09 17.09 13.49
CA PHE A 6 6.94 15.92 13.25
C PHE A 6 6.13 14.63 13.08
N ALA A 7 5.22 14.34 14.01
CA ALA A 7 4.35 13.16 13.92
C ALA A 7 3.48 13.19 12.66
N GLY A 8 2.93 14.36 12.29
CA GLY A 8 2.15 14.54 11.06
C GLY A 8 2.95 14.26 9.80
N ASN A 9 4.16 14.84 9.67
CA ASN A 9 5.04 14.60 8.52
C ASN A 9 5.46 13.13 8.42
N LYS A 10 5.78 12.50 9.55
CA LYS A 10 6.15 11.08 9.60
C LYS A 10 4.96 10.18 9.21
N ALA A 11 3.75 10.51 9.64
CA ALA A 11 2.54 9.79 9.23
C ALA A 11 2.30 9.89 7.71
N LEU A 12 2.41 11.08 7.13
CA LEU A 12 2.27 11.27 5.68
C LEU A 12 3.34 10.48 4.90
N TYR A 13 4.58 10.50 5.38
CA TYR A 13 5.66 9.72 4.77
C TYR A 13 5.38 8.21 4.82
N LEU A 14 4.88 7.71 5.95
CA LEU A 14 4.48 6.32 6.11
C LEU A 14 3.33 5.96 5.17
N ILE A 15 2.30 6.80 5.07
CA ILE A 15 1.20 6.58 4.12
C ILE A 15 1.73 6.48 2.68
N LEU A 16 2.62 7.38 2.29
CA LEU A 16 3.23 7.36 0.96
C LEU A 16 4.01 6.05 0.73
N MET A 17 4.89 5.68 1.66
CA MET A 17 5.74 4.49 1.55
C MET A 17 4.92 3.20 1.52
N LEU A 18 3.94 3.07 2.42
CA LEU A 18 3.11 1.86 2.56
C LEU A 18 2.06 1.75 1.45
N SER A 19 1.61 2.85 0.85
CA SER A 19 0.68 2.77 -0.29
C SER A 19 1.39 2.55 -1.62
N ALA A 20 2.63 3.02 -1.77
CA ALA A 20 3.37 2.92 -3.03
C ALA A 20 3.53 1.48 -3.53
N LEU A 21 3.85 0.53 -2.65
CA LEU A 21 4.07 -0.86 -3.02
C LEU A 21 2.82 -1.55 -3.63
N PRO A 22 1.66 -1.60 -2.95
CA PRO A 22 0.45 -2.21 -3.51
C PRO A 22 -0.08 -1.46 -4.74
N ILE A 23 0.08 -0.14 -4.80
CA ILE A 23 -0.30 0.66 -5.98
C ILE A 23 0.57 0.29 -7.18
N ALA A 24 1.88 0.16 -6.99
CA ALA A 24 2.79 -0.26 -8.06
C ALA A 24 2.42 -1.65 -8.60
N VAL A 25 2.14 -2.61 -7.71
CA VAL A 25 1.69 -3.96 -8.12
C VAL A 25 0.37 -3.90 -8.88
N ALA A 26 -0.63 -3.16 -8.37
CA ALA A 26 -1.92 -3.00 -9.04
C ALA A 26 -1.78 -2.38 -10.45
N THR A 27 -0.85 -1.42 -10.59
CA THR A 27 -0.58 -0.72 -11.84
C THR A 27 0.09 -1.64 -12.86
N ILE A 28 1.15 -2.34 -12.47
CA ILE A 28 1.88 -3.26 -13.34
C ILE A 28 0.95 -4.39 -13.83
N VAL A 29 0.24 -5.04 -12.91
CA VAL A 29 -0.70 -6.11 -13.29
C VAL A 29 -1.83 -5.58 -14.14
N GLY A 30 -2.35 -4.39 -13.82
CA GLY A 30 -3.39 -3.75 -14.63
C GLY A 30 -2.97 -3.46 -16.05
N LEU A 31 -1.73 -2.98 -16.23
CA LEU A 31 -1.16 -2.69 -17.53
C LEU A 31 -0.97 -3.98 -18.34
N LEU A 32 -0.39 -5.02 -17.73
CA LEU A 32 -0.15 -6.32 -18.37
C LEU A 32 -1.46 -6.98 -18.81
N VAL A 33 -2.47 -6.98 -17.93
CA VAL A 33 -3.79 -7.55 -18.25
C VAL A 33 -4.47 -6.73 -19.34
N GLY A 34 -4.43 -5.39 -19.27
CA GLY A 34 -5.02 -4.53 -20.30
C GLY A 34 -4.40 -4.75 -21.68
N LEU A 35 -3.08 -4.90 -21.76
CA LEU A 35 -2.39 -5.22 -23.01
C LEU A 35 -2.84 -6.58 -23.55
N PHE A 36 -2.96 -7.58 -22.68
CA PHE A 36 -3.43 -8.91 -23.07
C PHE A 36 -4.87 -8.90 -23.60
N GLN A 37 -5.75 -8.12 -22.98
CA GLN A 37 -7.13 -7.92 -23.45
C GLN A 37 -7.19 -7.27 -24.82
N THR A 38 -6.31 -6.29 -25.10
CA THR A 38 -6.24 -5.65 -26.42
C THR A 38 -5.74 -6.62 -27.50
N VAL A 39 -4.67 -7.38 -27.24
CA VAL A 39 -4.07 -8.28 -28.23
C VAL A 39 -4.97 -9.47 -28.55
N THR A 40 -5.66 -10.02 -27.55
CA THR A 40 -6.56 -11.17 -27.73
C THR A 40 -7.99 -10.79 -28.09
N GLN A 41 -8.29 -9.48 -28.14
CA GLN A 41 -9.65 -8.93 -28.31
C GLN A 41 -10.66 -9.40 -27.24
N LEU A 42 -10.20 -9.93 -26.11
CA LEU A 42 -11.02 -10.46 -25.04
C LEU A 42 -11.26 -9.36 -23.97
N GLN A 43 -12.25 -8.50 -24.23
CA GLN A 43 -12.55 -7.30 -23.43
C GLN A 43 -13.61 -7.55 -22.35
N GLU A 44 -13.51 -8.67 -21.64
CA GLU A 44 -14.40 -8.95 -20.50
C GLU A 44 -14.05 -8.05 -19.30
N GLN A 45 -15.00 -7.20 -18.87
CA GLN A 45 -14.76 -6.20 -17.83
C GLN A 45 -14.47 -6.80 -16.44
N THR A 46 -14.85 -8.05 -16.20
CA THR A 46 -14.71 -8.73 -14.89
C THR A 46 -13.33 -9.35 -14.69
N LEU A 47 -12.63 -9.73 -15.78
CA LEU A 47 -11.33 -10.40 -15.74
C LEU A 47 -10.22 -9.54 -15.11
N PRO A 48 -10.05 -8.25 -15.46
CA PRO A 48 -9.02 -7.40 -14.87
C PRO A 48 -9.27 -7.14 -13.39
N PHE A 49 -10.54 -7.08 -12.98
CA PHE A 49 -10.88 -6.84 -11.59
C PHE A 49 -10.44 -8.00 -10.70
N GLY A 50 -10.77 -9.24 -11.08
CA GLY A 50 -10.37 -10.44 -10.34
C GLY A 50 -8.85 -10.60 -10.26
N LEU A 51 -8.15 -10.42 -11.39
CA LEU A 51 -6.68 -10.56 -11.44
C LEU A 51 -5.95 -9.47 -10.63
N LYS A 52 -6.40 -8.21 -10.70
CA LYS A 52 -5.84 -7.13 -9.89
C LYS A 52 -6.06 -7.38 -8.40
N LEU A 53 -7.27 -7.80 -8.00
CA LEU A 53 -7.59 -8.07 -6.59
C LEU A 53 -6.69 -9.16 -6.02
N LEU A 54 -6.56 -10.29 -6.73
CA LEU A 54 -5.71 -11.40 -6.31
C LEU A 54 -4.24 -10.96 -6.17
N SER A 55 -3.75 -10.17 -7.12
CA SER A 55 -2.37 -9.69 -7.12
C SER A 55 -2.06 -8.75 -5.96
N VAL A 56 -2.97 -7.81 -5.67
CA VAL A 56 -2.83 -6.90 -4.52
C VAL A 56 -2.96 -7.65 -3.21
N ALA A 57 -3.91 -8.60 -3.10
CA ALA A 57 -4.07 -9.43 -1.92
C ALA A 57 -2.80 -10.26 -1.64
N LEU A 58 -2.20 -10.86 -2.66
CA LEU A 58 -0.95 -11.60 -2.53
C LEU A 58 0.21 -10.69 -2.11
N CYS A 59 0.32 -9.51 -2.72
CA CYS A 59 1.31 -8.51 -2.33
C CYS A 59 1.18 -8.13 -0.85
N LEU A 60 -0.04 -7.79 -0.40
CA LEU A 60 -0.30 -7.44 1.00
C LEU A 60 -0.01 -8.61 1.93
N PHE A 61 -0.36 -9.84 1.55
CA PHE A 61 -0.05 -11.03 2.34
C PHE A 61 1.45 -11.22 2.54
N LEU A 62 2.25 -11.06 1.48
CA LEU A 62 3.70 -11.20 1.56
C LEU A 62 4.36 -10.11 2.41
N VAL A 63 3.83 -8.88 2.37
CA VAL A 63 4.44 -7.73 3.07
C VAL A 63 3.76 -7.45 4.42
N ALA A 64 2.74 -8.22 4.80
CA ALA A 64 1.95 -8.01 6.02
C ALA A 64 2.81 -7.90 7.29
N GLY A 65 3.85 -8.73 7.43
CA GLY A 65 4.76 -8.68 8.59
C GLY A 65 5.49 -7.35 8.70
N TRP A 66 6.05 -6.87 7.58
CA TRP A 66 6.76 -5.58 7.54
C TRP A 66 5.82 -4.39 7.80
N TYR A 67 4.59 -4.42 7.27
CA TYR A 67 3.59 -3.38 7.56
C TYR A 67 3.28 -3.33 9.06
N GLY A 68 3.13 -4.49 9.69
CA GLY A 68 2.92 -4.63 11.12
C GLY A 68 4.06 -3.99 11.92
N ASP A 69 5.31 -4.36 11.63
CA ASP A 69 6.47 -3.82 12.33
C ASP A 69 6.57 -2.31 12.22
N VAL A 70 6.38 -1.76 11.01
CA VAL A 70 6.47 -0.33 10.77
C VAL A 70 5.37 0.44 11.50
N LEU A 71 4.12 -0.05 11.44
CA LEU A 71 2.98 0.60 12.10
C LEU A 71 3.07 0.51 13.63
N ILE A 72 3.47 -0.63 14.18
CA ILE A 72 3.64 -0.81 15.62
C ILE A 72 4.77 0.09 16.14
N ASN A 73 5.88 0.18 15.42
CA ASN A 73 6.98 1.08 15.80
C ASN A 73 6.54 2.54 15.78
N PHE A 74 5.81 2.96 14.74
CA PHE A 74 5.25 4.31 14.67
C PHE A 74 4.28 4.58 15.83
N ALA A 75 3.38 3.65 16.12
CA ALA A 75 2.42 3.78 17.22
C ALA A 75 3.11 3.93 18.58
N ARG A 76 4.13 3.09 18.87
CA ARG A 76 4.93 3.20 20.10
C ARG A 76 5.62 4.55 20.23
N GLU A 77 6.16 5.07 19.14
CA GLU A 77 6.85 6.36 19.13
C GLU A 77 5.89 7.52 19.41
N VAL A 78 4.72 7.52 18.77
CA VAL A 78 3.68 8.53 18.99
C VAL A 78 3.16 8.48 20.42
N ILE A 79 2.87 7.29 20.95
CA ILE A 79 2.42 7.11 22.34
C ILE A 79 3.48 7.59 23.33
N ARG A 80 4.76 7.27 23.09
CA ARG A 80 5.86 7.71 23.94
C ARG A 80 6.01 9.24 23.95
N MET A 81 5.90 9.89 22.78
CA MET A 81 5.92 11.35 22.69
C MET A 81 4.72 11.99 23.42
N ALA A 82 3.55 11.34 23.38
CA ALA A 82 2.36 11.83 24.07
C ALA A 82 2.47 11.71 25.61
N MET A 83 3.03 10.61 26.13
CA MET A 83 3.17 10.38 27.57
C MET A 83 4.38 11.08 28.21
N ALA A 84 5.35 11.53 27.42
CA ALA A 84 6.50 12.30 27.90
C ALA A 84 6.19 13.80 28.10
N ARG A 85 4.93 14.21 27.89
CA ARG A 85 4.38 15.53 28.20
C ARG A 85 3.63 15.50 29.52
#